data_AF-A0A316UPQ2-F1
#
_entry.id   AF-A0A316UPQ2-F1
#
_cell.length_a   1.000
_cell.length_b   1.000
_cell.length_c   1.000
_cell.angle_alpha   90.00
_cell.angle_beta   90.00
_cell.angle_gamma   90.00
#
_symmetry.space_group_name_H-M   'P 1'
#
loop_
_entity.id
_entity.type
_entity.pdbx_description
1 polymer ?
#
loop_
_entity_poly.entity_id
_entity_poly.type
_entity_poly.pdbx_seq_one_letter_code
_entity_poly.pdbx_strand_id
1 'polypeptide(L)'
;MAASRTSYSLNSRNAFSLLRDLYARAPASVATLGSILASWLLSKAWEDYILYYSLGPGGFLPHSFFGWLIHNLILWPISLPRSATTGTSFLPPADLGRGHEPNLLGEGKLPVRRGGRRPRIKGVVPHRCLEGGNNETRQLILTHLHHLSNLHPTILTLGSSKLERSPPSHLNALFHHPSANNSAPSPLATHYLSLLPSREICHVHDAEESVDEGSLHCLLSPADAHEVIKAGWGELHPLAGFGKKGFWWPPTVLLDLARLPIVGTLFSGEAQARRWGRAYPPVLTNRGGGSRGLQKLPPTYLMIYPARDGAEVDAVKQIVEASVGFATGFACGTVARGGEGE
;
A
#
# COMPACT_ATOMS: atom_id res chain seq x y z
N MET A 1 -30.31 1.51 -68.42
CA MET A 1 -30.10 0.46 -67.41
C MET A 1 -29.18 1.01 -66.32
N ALA A 2 -29.75 1.50 -65.22
CA ALA A 2 -28.99 1.95 -64.07
C ALA A 2 -29.08 0.86 -62.99
N ALA A 3 -27.99 0.14 -62.77
CA ALA A 3 -27.90 -0.83 -61.69
C ALA A 3 -27.67 -0.07 -60.36
N SER A 4 -28.70 -0.10 -59.52
CA SER A 4 -28.66 0.38 -58.13
C SER A 4 -27.58 -0.37 -57.35
N ARG A 5 -26.52 0.33 -56.95
CA ARG A 5 -25.58 -0.13 -55.91
C ARG A 5 -26.24 0.13 -54.56
N THR A 6 -26.81 -0.91 -53.96
CA THR A 6 -27.19 -0.92 -52.55
C THR A 6 -25.93 -0.87 -51.68
N SER A 7 -25.56 0.34 -51.26
CA SER A 7 -24.60 0.53 -50.18
C SER A 7 -25.23 0.05 -48.87
N TYR A 8 -24.84 -1.13 -48.41
CA TYR A 8 -25.17 -1.58 -47.05
C TYR A 8 -24.43 -0.68 -46.06
N SER A 9 -25.12 0.34 -45.57
CA SER A 9 -24.75 1.07 -44.37
C SER A 9 -24.71 0.08 -43.21
N LEU A 10 -23.51 -0.25 -42.74
CA LEU A 10 -23.28 -0.91 -41.46
C LEU A 10 -23.60 0.11 -40.35
N ASN A 11 -24.89 0.36 -40.12
CA ASN A 11 -25.35 1.02 -38.91
C ASN A 11 -24.77 0.25 -37.72
N SER A 12 -24.02 0.93 -36.86
CA SER A 12 -23.46 0.40 -35.62
C SER A 12 -24.62 -0.02 -34.71
N ARG A 13 -25.10 -1.26 -34.88
CA ARG A 13 -26.13 -1.83 -34.03
C ARG A 13 -25.58 -1.87 -32.60
N ASN A 14 -26.31 -1.29 -31.66
CA ASN A 14 -25.97 -1.37 -30.24
C ASN A 14 -25.83 -2.86 -29.84
N ALA A 15 -24.80 -3.22 -29.07
CA ALA A 15 -24.50 -4.59 -28.65
C ALA A 15 -25.73 -5.33 -28.10
N PHE A 16 -26.61 -4.62 -27.38
CA PHE A 16 -27.88 -5.17 -26.88
C PHE A 16 -28.83 -5.64 -28.01
N SER A 17 -28.92 -4.89 -29.10
CA SER A 17 -29.76 -5.26 -30.24
C SER A 17 -29.24 -6.49 -30.99
N LEU A 18 -27.91 -6.61 -31.11
CA LEU A 18 -27.26 -7.80 -31.67
C LEU A 18 -27.48 -9.03 -30.79
N LEU A 19 -27.33 -8.87 -29.47
CA LEU A 19 -27.50 -9.97 -28.52
C LEU A 19 -28.95 -10.48 -28.50
N ARG A 20 -29.92 -9.56 -28.57
CA ARG A 20 -31.34 -9.89 -28.70
C ARG A 20 -31.65 -10.65 -29.99
N ASP A 21 -31.14 -10.17 -31.13
CA ASP A 21 -31.34 -10.82 -32.43
C ASP A 21 -30.69 -12.21 -32.49
N LEU A 22 -29.51 -12.38 -31.86
CA LEU A 22 -28.84 -13.67 -31.71
C LEU A 22 -29.64 -14.63 -30.84
N TYR A 23 -30.16 -14.18 -29.70
CA TYR A 23 -31.01 -14.99 -28.83
C TYR A 23 -32.29 -15.43 -29.54
N ALA A 24 -32.92 -14.55 -30.33
CA ALA A 24 -34.11 -14.90 -31.10
C ALA A 24 -33.85 -15.96 -32.18
N ARG A 25 -32.65 -16.01 -32.75
CA ARG A 25 -32.28 -16.97 -33.80
C ARG A 25 -31.76 -18.30 -33.25
N ALA A 26 -31.07 -18.28 -32.11
CA ALA A 26 -30.43 -19.45 -31.53
C ALA A 26 -30.51 -19.42 -29.99
N PRO A 27 -31.72 -19.52 -29.41
CA PRO A 27 -31.92 -19.35 -27.97
C PRO A 27 -31.16 -20.39 -27.16
N ALA A 28 -31.12 -21.66 -27.61
CA ALA A 28 -30.39 -22.73 -26.94
C ALA A 28 -28.88 -22.47 -26.91
N SER A 29 -28.27 -22.09 -28.05
CA SER A 29 -26.83 -21.82 -28.11
C SER A 29 -26.43 -20.61 -27.27
N VAL A 30 -27.22 -19.53 -27.32
CA VAL A 30 -26.96 -18.33 -26.50
C VAL A 30 -27.11 -18.64 -25.02
N ALA A 31 -28.14 -19.41 -24.64
CA ALA A 31 -28.32 -19.86 -23.26
C ALA A 31 -27.15 -20.74 -22.80
N THR A 32 -26.72 -21.73 -23.58
CA THR A 32 -25.58 -22.60 -23.22
C THR A 32 -24.29 -21.82 -23.06
N LEU A 33 -23.93 -20.96 -24.01
CA LEU A 33 -22.73 -20.13 -23.92
C LEU A 33 -22.81 -19.14 -22.76
N GLY A 34 -23.98 -18.54 -22.54
CA GLY A 34 -24.25 -17.66 -21.40
C GLY A 34 -24.09 -18.39 -20.07
N SER A 35 -24.60 -19.62 -19.96
CA SER A 35 -24.46 -20.47 -18.77
C SER A 35 -23.02 -20.88 -18.53
N ILE A 36 -22.25 -21.23 -19.58
CA ILE A 36 -20.82 -21.54 -19.46
C ILE A 36 -20.04 -20.32 -18.94
N LEU A 37 -20.29 -19.13 -19.52
CA LEU A 37 -19.65 -17.90 -19.08
C LEU A 37 -20.04 -17.53 -17.64
N ALA A 38 -21.32 -17.61 -17.30
CA ALA A 38 -21.82 -17.34 -15.96
C ALA A 38 -21.23 -18.32 -14.93
N SER A 39 -21.15 -19.61 -15.28
CA SER A 39 -20.52 -20.63 -14.44
C SER A 39 -19.03 -20.34 -14.24
N TRP A 40 -18.29 -20.00 -15.30
CA TRP A 40 -16.88 -19.65 -15.19
C TRP A 40 -16.65 -18.41 -14.33
N LEU A 41 -17.45 -17.35 -14.51
CA LEU A 41 -17.38 -16.13 -13.69
C LEU A 41 -17.70 -16.42 -12.21
N LEU A 42 -18.71 -17.23 -11.93
CA LEU A 42 -19.07 -17.61 -10.57
C LEU A 42 -17.98 -18.44 -9.91
N SER A 43 -17.37 -19.39 -10.64
CA SER A 43 -16.22 -20.15 -10.15
C SER A 43 -15.04 -19.23 -9.83
N LYS A 44 -14.73 -18.25 -10.69
CA LYS A 44 -13.64 -17.30 -10.44
C LYS A 44 -13.94 -16.37 -9.26
N ALA A 45 -15.18 -15.91 -9.12
CA ALA A 45 -15.61 -15.13 -7.97
C ALA A 45 -15.53 -15.94 -6.67
N TRP A 46 -15.90 -17.21 -6.71
CA TRP A 46 -15.82 -18.11 -5.57
C TRP A 46 -14.37 -18.42 -5.16
N GLU A 47 -13.48 -18.70 -6.12
CA GLU A 47 -12.05 -18.85 -5.87
C GLU A 47 -11.43 -17.58 -5.26
N ASP A 48 -11.78 -16.39 -5.78
CA ASP A 48 -11.30 -15.13 -5.24
C ASP A 48 -11.85 -14.84 -3.84
N TYR A 49 -13.12 -15.19 -3.58
CA TYR A 49 -13.71 -15.10 -2.26
C TYR A 49 -13.04 -16.03 -1.25
N ILE A 50 -12.80 -17.30 -1.61
CA ILE A 50 -12.05 -18.23 -0.76
C ILE A 50 -10.66 -17.68 -0.47
N LEU A 51 -9.98 -17.15 -1.48
CA LEU A 51 -8.67 -16.53 -1.30
C LEU A 51 -8.75 -15.34 -0.34
N TYR A 52 -9.69 -14.40 -0.54
CA TYR A 52 -9.91 -13.27 0.37
C TYR A 52 -10.20 -13.74 1.79
N TYR A 53 -11.03 -14.76 1.96
CA TYR A 53 -11.36 -15.30 3.28
C TYR A 53 -10.14 -15.96 3.93
N SER A 54 -9.31 -16.66 3.16
CA SER A 54 -8.07 -17.29 3.64
C SER A 54 -6.97 -16.31 4.05
N LEU A 55 -7.05 -15.04 3.60
CA LEU A 55 -6.15 -13.97 4.07
C LEU A 55 -6.36 -13.61 5.56
N GLY A 56 -7.43 -14.13 6.15
CA GLY A 56 -7.83 -13.85 7.51
C GLY A 56 -8.46 -12.47 7.68
N PRO A 57 -8.86 -12.14 8.91
CA PRO A 57 -9.31 -10.80 9.24
C PRO A 57 -8.19 -9.76 9.02
N GLY A 58 -8.57 -8.54 8.63
CA GLY A 58 -7.64 -7.44 8.51
C GLY A 58 -8.29 -6.14 8.07
N GLY A 59 -7.66 -5.05 8.50
CA GLY A 59 -8.20 -3.70 8.45
C GLY A 59 -9.62 -3.55 8.98
N PHE A 60 -10.36 -2.64 8.34
CA PHE A 60 -11.71 -2.23 8.75
C PHE A 60 -12.84 -3.02 8.07
N LEU A 61 -12.54 -3.90 7.12
CA LEU A 61 -13.56 -4.65 6.40
C LEU A 61 -13.99 -5.89 7.21
N PRO A 62 -15.29 -6.25 7.17
CA PRO A 62 -15.73 -7.46 7.82
C PRO A 62 -15.11 -8.69 7.14
N HIS A 63 -14.72 -9.68 7.94
CA HIS A 63 -14.21 -10.96 7.45
C HIS A 63 -15.38 -11.85 6.99
N SER A 64 -16.04 -11.45 5.91
CA SER A 64 -17.23 -12.11 5.38
C SER A 64 -17.35 -11.89 3.86
N PHE A 65 -18.31 -12.56 3.24
CA PHE A 65 -18.65 -12.34 1.82
C PHE A 65 -18.98 -10.87 1.51
N PHE A 66 -19.63 -10.16 2.44
CA PHE A 66 -19.94 -8.75 2.28
C PHE A 66 -18.66 -7.88 2.28
N GLY A 67 -17.67 -8.22 3.11
CA GLY A 67 -16.37 -7.56 3.08
C GLY A 67 -15.64 -7.77 1.76
N TRP A 68 -15.67 -9.00 1.23
CA TRP A 68 -15.13 -9.31 -0.11
C TRP A 68 -15.80 -8.49 -1.22
N LEU A 69 -17.12 -8.28 -1.12
CA LEU A 69 -17.86 -7.46 -2.08
C LEU A 69 -17.43 -5.99 -2.03
N ILE A 70 -17.30 -5.41 -0.81
CA ILE A 70 -16.78 -4.04 -0.63
C ILE A 70 -15.34 -3.94 -1.14
N HIS A 71 -14.50 -4.92 -0.82
CA HIS A 71 -13.13 -4.99 -1.29
C HIS A 71 -13.06 -4.91 -2.82
N ASN A 72 -13.81 -5.75 -3.53
CA ASN A 72 -13.74 -5.83 -4.99
C ASN A 72 -14.51 -4.74 -5.73
N LEU A 73 -15.67 -4.30 -5.22
CA LEU A 73 -16.51 -3.31 -5.91
C LEU A 73 -16.20 -1.86 -5.53
N ILE A 74 -15.58 -1.64 -4.36
CA ILE A 74 -15.31 -0.29 -3.85
C ILE A 74 -13.82 -0.06 -3.71
N LEU A 75 -13.09 -0.87 -2.94
CA LEU A 75 -11.67 -0.57 -2.63
C LEU A 75 -10.71 -0.85 -3.78
N TRP A 76 -10.90 -1.95 -4.50
CA TRP A 76 -10.02 -2.32 -5.60
C TRP A 76 -10.08 -1.33 -6.78
N PRO A 77 -11.26 -0.90 -7.28
CA PRO A 77 -11.35 0.05 -8.40
C PRO A 77 -10.69 1.40 -8.10
N ILE A 78 -10.60 1.73 -6.82
CA ILE A 78 -10.01 2.98 -6.37
C ILE A 78 -8.57 2.80 -5.86
N SER A 79 -8.08 1.57 -5.71
CA SER A 79 -6.71 1.32 -5.26
C SER A 79 -5.64 1.80 -6.26
N LEU A 80 -4.39 1.82 -5.83
CA LEU A 80 -3.24 2.05 -6.70
C LEU A 80 -2.93 0.78 -7.52
N PRO A 81 -2.62 0.92 -8.83
CA PRO A 81 -2.22 -0.22 -9.64
C PRO A 81 -0.84 -0.71 -9.22
N ARG A 82 -0.53 -1.96 -9.53
CA ARG A 82 0.75 -2.59 -9.17
C ARG A 82 1.97 -1.83 -9.71
N SER A 83 1.83 -1.21 -10.88
CA SER A 83 2.86 -0.36 -11.48
C SER A 83 3.17 0.88 -10.63
N ALA A 84 2.16 1.45 -9.95
CA ALA A 84 2.32 2.58 -9.05
C ALA A 84 2.82 2.15 -7.67
N THR A 85 2.38 1.00 -7.14
CA THR A 85 2.82 0.56 -5.80
C THR A 85 4.27 0.12 -5.76
N THR A 86 4.78 -0.43 -6.88
CA THR A 86 6.17 -0.89 -7.01
C THR A 86 7.10 0.11 -7.69
N GLY A 87 6.56 1.24 -8.15
CA GLY A 87 7.31 2.29 -8.85
C GLY A 87 7.68 3.46 -7.92
N THR A 88 8.86 4.05 -8.14
CA THR A 88 9.31 5.21 -7.36
C THR A 88 8.74 6.54 -7.88
N SER A 89 8.30 6.60 -9.14
CA SER A 89 7.73 7.82 -9.74
C SER A 89 6.40 8.24 -9.12
N PHE A 90 5.75 7.35 -8.36
CA PHE A 90 4.51 7.66 -7.66
C PHE A 90 4.77 8.35 -6.32
N LEU A 91 5.95 8.18 -5.73
CA LEU A 91 6.29 8.76 -4.44
C LEU A 91 6.32 10.29 -4.49
N PRO A 92 6.11 10.95 -3.34
CA PRO A 92 6.44 12.36 -3.22
C PRO A 92 7.93 12.59 -3.47
N PRO A 93 8.30 13.66 -4.20
CA PRO A 93 9.71 14.01 -4.35
C PRO A 93 10.32 14.31 -2.97
N ALA A 94 11.57 13.87 -2.78
CA ALA A 94 12.31 14.05 -1.53
C ALA A 94 12.78 15.49 -1.32
N ASP A 95 13.00 16.24 -2.41
CA ASP A 95 13.37 17.64 -2.40
C ASP A 95 12.35 18.49 -3.17
N LEU A 96 11.76 19.44 -2.45
CA LEU A 96 10.76 20.38 -2.96
C LEU A 96 11.20 21.84 -2.79
N GLY A 97 12.49 22.07 -2.52
CA GLY A 97 13.02 23.41 -2.31
C GLY A 97 12.51 24.11 -1.05
N ARG A 98 11.97 23.37 -0.07
CA ARG A 98 11.48 23.89 1.23
C ARG A 98 12.07 23.17 2.46
N GLY A 99 13.11 22.37 2.25
CA GLY A 99 13.76 21.55 3.28
C GLY A 99 13.95 20.12 2.78
N HIS A 100 15.07 19.51 3.14
CA HIS A 100 15.36 18.12 2.86
C HIS A 100 14.73 17.26 3.97
N GLU A 101 13.84 16.33 3.61
CA GLU A 101 13.39 15.31 4.56
C GLU A 101 14.55 14.37 4.90
N PRO A 102 14.63 13.85 6.13
CA PRO A 102 15.76 13.03 6.53
C PRO A 102 15.81 11.74 5.70
N ASN A 103 16.96 11.46 5.10
CA ASN A 103 17.30 10.19 4.49
C ASN A 103 18.09 9.37 5.51
N LEU A 104 17.38 8.58 6.31
CA LEU A 104 17.96 7.86 7.45
C LEU A 104 18.63 6.56 7.02
N LEU A 105 18.11 5.91 5.97
CA LEU A 105 18.76 4.76 5.37
C LEU A 105 20.07 5.15 4.68
N GLY A 106 20.12 6.35 4.10
CA GLY A 106 21.24 6.82 3.28
C GLY A 106 21.21 6.22 1.88
N GLU A 107 21.53 7.03 0.88
CA GLU A 107 21.49 6.62 -0.52
C GLU A 107 22.42 5.43 -0.78
N GLY A 108 21.88 4.34 -1.33
CA GLY A 108 22.64 3.15 -1.70
C GLY A 108 23.20 2.32 -0.54
N LYS A 109 22.88 2.63 0.72
CA LYS A 109 23.33 1.84 1.88
C LYS A 109 22.49 0.59 2.12
N LEU A 110 21.22 0.62 1.74
CA LEU A 110 20.35 -0.55 1.83
C LEU A 110 20.72 -1.53 0.71
N PRO A 111 21.12 -2.78 1.02
CA PRO A 111 21.50 -3.75 0.00
C PRO A 111 20.31 -4.09 -0.90
N VAL A 112 20.54 -4.42 -2.16
CA VAL A 112 19.47 -4.88 -3.06
C VAL A 112 18.96 -6.24 -2.58
N ARG A 113 17.63 -6.39 -2.48
CA ARG A 113 17.00 -7.64 -2.04
C ARG A 113 17.29 -8.78 -3.02
N ARG A 114 17.74 -9.93 -2.49
CA ARG A 114 18.19 -11.07 -3.31
C ARG A 114 17.07 -11.69 -4.13
N GLY A 115 17.42 -12.25 -5.29
CA GLY A 115 16.51 -13.07 -6.12
C GLY A 115 15.64 -12.28 -7.10
N GLY A 116 15.71 -10.95 -7.12
CA GLY A 116 15.16 -10.06 -8.16
C GLY A 116 13.63 -10.00 -8.28
N ARG A 117 12.91 -11.07 -7.92
CA ARG A 117 11.45 -11.16 -7.97
C ARG A 117 10.85 -10.70 -6.66
N ARG A 118 9.95 -9.71 -6.74
CA ARG A 118 9.10 -9.29 -5.61
C ARG A 118 8.12 -10.41 -5.23
N PRO A 119 7.81 -10.59 -3.94
CA PRO A 119 6.86 -11.62 -3.52
C PRO A 119 5.45 -11.30 -4.01
N ARG A 120 4.60 -12.33 -4.01
CA ARG A 120 3.21 -12.18 -4.41
C ARG A 120 2.40 -11.56 -3.29
N ILE A 121 1.94 -10.34 -3.53
CA ILE A 121 1.03 -9.62 -2.66
C ILE A 121 -0.42 -9.77 -3.15
N LYS A 122 -1.37 -9.91 -2.22
CA LYS A 122 -2.80 -10.00 -2.51
C LYS A 122 -3.59 -9.14 -1.54
N GLY A 123 -4.69 -8.57 -2.05
CA GLY A 123 -5.64 -7.81 -1.27
C GLY A 123 -5.32 -6.32 -1.23
N VAL A 124 -6.25 -5.57 -0.67
CA VAL A 124 -6.14 -4.11 -0.43
C VAL A 124 -6.39 -3.89 1.05
N VAL A 125 -7.45 -4.53 1.56
CA VAL A 125 -7.76 -4.75 2.97
C VAL A 125 -8.50 -6.09 3.04
N PRO A 126 -7.97 -7.14 3.72
CA PRO A 126 -6.61 -7.23 4.25
C PRO A 126 -5.57 -7.14 3.13
N HIS A 127 -4.36 -6.70 3.46
CA HIS A 127 -3.23 -6.62 2.54
C HIS A 127 -2.15 -7.59 2.99
N ARG A 128 -1.92 -8.66 2.21
CA ARG A 128 -1.14 -9.83 2.62
C ARG A 128 -0.06 -10.20 1.60
N CYS A 129 1.10 -10.63 2.09
CA CYS A 129 2.16 -11.28 1.36
C CYS A 129 1.97 -12.80 1.36
N LEU A 130 1.69 -13.37 0.18
CA LEU A 130 1.47 -14.81 0.00
C LEU A 130 2.75 -15.64 0.06
N GLU A 131 3.92 -15.00 0.07
CA GLU A 131 5.23 -15.64 0.18
C GLU A 131 5.84 -15.22 1.51
N GLY A 132 5.64 -16.05 2.54
CA GLY A 132 5.99 -15.74 3.93
C GLY A 132 7.48 -15.84 4.25
N GLY A 133 7.86 -15.24 5.37
CA GLY A 133 9.17 -15.41 6.00
C GLY A 133 9.26 -16.68 6.85
N ASN A 134 10.40 -16.89 7.49
CA ASN A 134 10.56 -17.92 8.51
C ASN A 134 9.99 -17.39 9.86
N ASN A 135 9.39 -18.25 10.67
CA ASN A 135 8.96 -17.88 12.03
C ASN A 135 10.14 -17.32 12.84
N GLU A 136 11.34 -17.89 12.68
CA GLU A 136 12.56 -17.38 13.34
C GLU A 136 12.87 -15.92 12.97
N THR A 137 12.82 -15.57 11.68
CA THR A 137 13.10 -14.20 11.23
C THR A 137 12.03 -13.22 11.70
N ARG A 138 10.77 -13.66 11.73
CA ARG A 138 9.65 -12.91 12.30
C ARG A 138 9.85 -12.64 13.79
N GLN A 139 10.23 -13.65 14.58
CA GLN A 139 10.51 -13.47 16.01
C GLN A 139 11.68 -12.52 16.26
N LEU A 140 12.71 -12.53 15.41
CA LEU A 140 13.82 -11.58 15.51
C LEU A 140 13.37 -10.14 15.26
N ILE A 141 12.44 -9.92 14.33
CA ILE A 141 11.85 -8.59 14.08
C ILE A 141 10.97 -8.16 15.26
N LEU A 142 10.12 -9.04 15.78
CA LEU A 142 9.29 -8.76 16.96
C LEU A 142 10.15 -8.43 18.19
N THR A 143 11.18 -9.24 18.44
CA THR A 143 12.16 -8.98 19.52
C THR A 143 12.82 -7.62 19.36
N HIS A 144 13.13 -7.21 18.14
CA HIS A 144 13.70 -5.90 17.86
C HIS A 144 12.70 -4.77 18.15
N LEU A 145 11.41 -4.92 17.82
CA LEU A 145 10.38 -3.93 18.20
C LEU A 145 10.26 -3.79 19.72
N HIS A 146 10.27 -4.91 20.45
CA HIS A 146 10.32 -4.93 21.92
C HIS A 146 11.55 -4.20 22.45
N HIS A 147 12.72 -4.46 21.85
CA HIS A 147 13.95 -3.79 22.21
C HIS A 147 13.87 -2.27 22.02
N LEU A 148 13.40 -1.79 20.87
CA LEU A 148 13.22 -0.37 20.59
C LEU A 148 12.28 0.32 21.59
N SER A 149 11.15 -0.31 21.92
CA SER A 149 10.21 0.22 22.90
C SER A 149 10.79 0.26 24.32
N ASN A 150 11.62 -0.72 24.69
CA ASN A 150 12.26 -0.79 26.00
C ASN A 150 13.41 0.22 26.13
N LEU A 151 14.13 0.51 25.04
CA LEU A 151 15.17 1.54 25.02
C LEU A 151 14.58 2.96 25.13
N HIS A 152 13.39 3.18 24.57
CA HIS A 152 12.78 4.51 24.49
C HIS A 152 11.32 4.54 25.01
N PRO A 153 11.07 4.18 26.29
CA PRO A 153 9.72 4.03 26.81
C PRO A 153 8.92 5.34 26.88
N THR A 154 9.61 6.49 26.87
CA THR A 154 8.98 7.81 26.86
C THR A 154 8.54 8.28 25.47
N ILE A 155 9.08 7.68 24.40
CA ILE A 155 8.88 8.08 23.00
C ILE A 155 8.10 7.01 22.22
N LEU A 156 8.29 5.74 22.56
CA LEU A 156 7.71 4.60 21.87
C LEU A 156 6.79 3.80 22.79
N THR A 157 5.77 3.18 22.21
CA THR A 157 4.87 2.28 22.92
C THR A 157 4.53 1.11 22.01
N LEU A 158 4.56 -0.10 22.57
CA LEU A 158 4.03 -1.28 21.88
C LEU A 158 2.57 -1.53 22.25
N GLY A 159 1.82 -2.06 21.29
CA GLY A 159 0.46 -2.52 21.50
C GLY A 159 -0.11 -3.19 20.26
N SER A 160 -1.41 -3.50 20.28
CA SER A 160 -2.08 -4.07 19.11
C SER A 160 -2.37 -3.00 18.05
N SER A 161 -2.06 -3.31 16.79
CA SER A 161 -2.34 -2.46 15.62
C SER A 161 -3.78 -1.96 15.62
N LYS A 162 -3.94 -0.67 15.32
CA LYS A 162 -5.24 -0.02 15.09
C LYS A 162 -5.60 -0.05 13.60
N LEU A 163 -4.62 -0.17 12.72
CA LEU A 163 -4.81 -0.24 11.28
C LEU A 163 -5.34 -1.60 10.85
N GLU A 164 -4.88 -2.68 11.48
CA GLU A 164 -5.29 -4.07 11.18
C GLU A 164 -6.26 -4.63 12.24
N ARG A 165 -7.03 -3.75 12.89
CA ARG A 165 -7.87 -4.12 14.03
C ARG A 165 -9.10 -4.93 13.60
N SER A 166 -8.96 -6.23 13.57
CA SER A 166 -10.07 -7.16 13.46
C SER A 166 -9.92 -8.27 14.51
N PRO A 167 -10.84 -8.41 15.48
CA PRO A 167 -10.78 -9.50 16.45
C PRO A 167 -10.77 -10.86 15.73
N PRO A 168 -9.94 -11.83 16.15
CA PRO A 168 -9.01 -11.86 17.29
C PRO A 168 -7.57 -11.40 16.96
N SER A 169 -7.31 -10.81 15.79
CA SER A 169 -5.97 -10.40 15.37
C SER A 169 -5.40 -9.29 16.27
N HIS A 170 -4.30 -9.59 16.95
CA HIS A 170 -3.59 -8.72 17.87
C HIS A 170 -2.19 -8.35 17.35
N LEU A 171 -2.12 -7.93 16.07
CA LEU A 171 -0.83 -7.64 15.44
C LEU A 171 0.03 -6.70 16.26
N ASN A 172 1.29 -7.08 16.50
CA ASN A 172 2.21 -6.23 17.24
C ASN A 172 2.55 -4.98 16.44
N ALA A 173 2.33 -3.82 17.07
CA ALA A 173 2.52 -2.51 16.47
C ALA A 173 3.29 -1.58 17.41
N LEU A 174 4.13 -0.75 16.80
CA LEU A 174 4.89 0.30 17.45
C LEU A 174 4.20 1.64 17.20
N PHE A 175 3.98 2.40 18.27
CA PHE A 175 3.31 3.70 18.26
C PHE A 175 4.25 4.79 18.78
N HIS A 176 4.06 6.01 18.29
CA HIS A 176 4.61 7.19 18.97
C HIS A 176 3.83 7.41 20.27
N HIS A 177 4.54 7.46 21.40
CA HIS A 177 3.95 7.59 22.73
C HIS A 177 3.05 8.83 22.80
N PRO A 178 1.81 8.75 23.30
CA PRO A 178 0.87 9.87 23.31
C PRO A 178 1.34 11.07 24.15
N SER A 179 2.08 10.82 25.22
CA SER A 179 2.64 11.88 26.10
C SER A 179 4.00 12.41 25.64
N ALA A 180 4.61 11.82 24.62
CA ALA A 180 5.82 12.39 24.05
C ALA A 180 5.48 13.70 23.36
N ASN A 181 6.26 14.75 23.63
CA ASN A 181 6.21 15.97 22.83
C ASN A 181 6.39 15.59 21.34
N ASN A 182 5.73 16.31 20.43
CA ASN A 182 5.92 16.13 18.99
C ASN A 182 7.39 16.40 18.66
N SER A 183 8.20 15.34 18.70
CA SER A 183 9.65 15.36 18.48
C SER A 183 10.00 14.96 17.06
N ALA A 184 8.98 14.73 16.23
CA ALA A 184 9.12 14.41 14.82
C ALA A 184 10.07 15.42 14.15
N PRO A 185 11.03 14.94 13.35
CA PRO A 185 12.15 15.73 12.84
C PRO A 185 11.72 16.79 11.83
N SER A 186 10.53 16.63 11.24
CA SER A 186 9.97 17.56 10.28
C SER A 186 8.47 17.78 10.47
N PRO A 187 7.94 18.92 9.99
CA PRO A 187 6.50 19.13 9.95
C PRO A 187 5.76 18.10 9.07
N LEU A 188 6.43 17.55 8.05
CA LEU A 188 5.87 16.49 7.21
C LEU A 188 5.70 15.20 8.01
N ALA A 189 6.71 14.80 8.78
CA ALA A 189 6.64 13.64 9.66
C ALA A 189 5.48 13.77 10.66
N THR A 190 5.33 14.94 11.29
CA THR A 190 4.21 15.24 12.18
C THR A 190 2.87 15.07 11.46
N HIS A 191 2.75 15.61 10.23
CA HIS A 191 1.54 15.48 9.43
C HIS A 191 1.25 14.02 9.07
N TYR A 192 2.22 13.26 8.57
CA TYR A 192 2.03 11.88 8.18
C TYR A 192 1.65 10.99 9.36
N LEU A 193 2.31 11.18 10.50
CA LEU A 193 1.98 10.46 11.72
C LEU A 193 0.56 10.77 12.21
N SER A 194 0.09 12.02 12.07
CA SER A 194 -1.28 12.40 12.42
C SER A 194 -2.38 11.77 11.55
N LEU A 195 -2.02 11.24 10.39
CA LEU A 195 -2.96 10.53 9.51
C LEU A 195 -3.20 9.08 9.98
N LEU A 196 -2.27 8.54 10.77
CA LEU A 196 -2.32 7.17 11.25
C LEU A 196 -3.04 7.09 12.61
N PRO A 197 -3.88 6.07 12.82
CA PRO A 197 -4.64 5.90 14.06
C PRO A 197 -3.66 5.70 15.22
N SER A 198 -3.90 6.39 16.33
CA SER A 198 -3.02 6.35 17.51
C SER A 198 -1.54 6.61 17.21
N ARG A 199 -1.20 7.24 16.07
CA ARG A 199 0.18 7.49 15.64
C ARG A 199 1.01 6.20 15.51
N GLU A 200 0.39 5.18 14.93
CA GLU A 200 1.04 3.91 14.58
C GLU A 200 2.19 4.16 13.59
N ILE A 201 3.40 3.73 13.93
CA ILE A 201 4.62 3.91 13.12
C ILE A 201 4.80 2.71 12.20
N CYS A 202 4.74 1.51 12.78
CA CYS A 202 4.82 0.25 12.07
C CYS A 202 4.05 -0.86 12.79
N HIS A 203 3.67 -1.90 12.06
CA HIS A 203 3.12 -3.13 12.63
C HIS A 203 3.53 -4.35 11.83
N VAL A 204 3.65 -5.49 12.49
CA VAL A 204 4.09 -6.76 11.88
C VAL A 204 2.90 -7.69 11.72
N HIS A 205 2.84 -8.40 10.61
CA HIS A 205 1.86 -9.45 10.37
C HIS A 205 2.36 -10.75 11.02
N ASP A 206 1.98 -10.94 12.28
CA ASP A 206 2.44 -12.02 13.15
C ASP A 206 1.34 -12.90 13.72
N ALA A 207 0.10 -12.73 13.26
CA ALA A 207 -1.04 -13.53 13.69
C ALA A 207 -0.87 -15.00 13.27
N GLU A 208 -0.92 -15.90 14.25
CA GLU A 208 -0.82 -17.36 14.06
C GLU A 208 -1.99 -17.95 13.24
N GLU A 209 -3.13 -17.27 13.18
CA GLU A 209 -4.36 -17.75 12.51
C GLU A 209 -4.43 -17.42 11.01
N SER A 210 -3.59 -16.53 10.51
CA SER A 210 -3.50 -16.18 9.09
C SER A 210 -2.10 -16.55 8.59
N VAL A 211 -1.99 -16.93 7.31
CA VAL A 211 -0.74 -17.25 6.60
C VAL A 211 0.47 -16.56 7.26
N ASP A 212 1.36 -17.35 7.88
CA ASP A 212 2.59 -16.92 8.59
C ASP A 212 3.48 -16.08 7.65
N GLU A 213 3.14 -14.81 7.48
CA GLU A 213 3.68 -14.05 6.36
C GLU A 213 4.84 -13.17 6.78
N GLY A 214 4.91 -12.68 8.02
CA GLY A 214 6.05 -11.92 8.56
C GLY A 214 6.37 -10.60 7.84
N SER A 215 5.52 -10.18 6.90
CA SER A 215 5.56 -8.84 6.32
C SER A 215 5.20 -7.81 7.39
N LEU A 216 5.56 -6.56 7.16
CA LEU A 216 5.19 -5.47 8.06
C LEU A 216 4.77 -4.25 7.28
N HIS A 217 3.97 -3.41 7.91
CA HIS A 217 3.68 -2.09 7.41
C HIS A 217 4.45 -1.04 8.18
N CYS A 218 4.94 -0.01 7.49
CA CYS A 218 5.67 1.08 8.13
C CYS A 218 5.48 2.42 7.42
N LEU A 219 5.58 3.49 8.22
CA LEU A 219 5.63 4.86 7.75
C LEU A 219 7.09 5.28 7.48
N LEU A 220 7.42 5.64 6.25
CA LEU A 220 8.77 6.10 5.89
C LEU A 220 8.79 7.55 5.43
N SER A 221 9.96 8.18 5.48
CA SER A 221 10.21 9.43 4.77
C SER A 221 10.10 9.21 3.25
N PRO A 222 9.83 10.24 2.42
CA PRO A 222 9.82 10.07 0.98
C PRO A 222 11.16 9.55 0.40
N ALA A 223 12.29 9.95 0.99
CA ALA A 223 13.62 9.48 0.59
C ALA A 223 13.84 8.01 0.95
N ASP A 224 13.53 7.60 2.18
CA ASP A 224 13.69 6.21 2.62
C ASP A 224 12.71 5.28 1.87
N ALA A 225 11.48 5.73 1.63
CA ALA A 225 10.51 5.01 0.81
C ALA A 225 11.03 4.77 -0.62
N HIS A 226 11.71 5.77 -1.20
CA HIS A 226 12.33 5.63 -2.51
C HIS A 226 13.40 4.52 -2.50
N GLU A 227 14.30 4.54 -1.52
CA GLU A 227 15.37 3.54 -1.40
C GLU A 227 14.81 2.13 -1.14
N VAL A 228 13.80 1.99 -0.28
CA VAL A 228 13.15 0.70 -0.01
C VAL A 228 12.50 0.10 -1.26
N ILE A 229 11.77 0.92 -2.04
CA ILE A 229 11.16 0.44 -3.29
C ILE A 229 12.26 0.12 -4.30
N LYS A 230 13.23 1.01 -4.51
CA LYS A 230 14.33 0.84 -5.47
C LYS A 230 15.15 -0.43 -5.19
N ALA A 231 15.47 -0.69 -3.92
CA ALA A 231 16.22 -1.87 -3.49
C ALA A 231 15.36 -3.15 -3.45
N GLY A 232 14.05 -3.06 -3.68
CA GLY A 232 13.16 -4.22 -3.79
C GLY A 232 12.67 -4.80 -2.46
N TRP A 233 12.73 -4.03 -1.38
CA TRP A 233 12.34 -4.47 -0.03
C TRP A 233 10.85 -4.27 0.29
N GLY A 234 10.17 -3.39 -0.43
CA GLY A 234 8.76 -3.13 -0.17
C GLY A 234 8.04 -2.49 -1.36
N GLU A 235 6.73 -2.37 -1.21
CA GLU A 235 5.83 -1.68 -2.13
C GLU A 235 4.82 -0.83 -1.35
N LEU A 236 4.30 0.23 -1.95
CA LEU A 236 3.28 1.07 -1.32
C LEU A 236 2.02 0.25 -1.02
N HIS A 237 1.37 0.58 0.09
CA HIS A 237 0.02 0.09 0.33
C HIS A 237 -0.92 0.57 -0.81
N PRO A 238 -1.85 -0.26 -1.33
CA PRO A 238 -2.72 0.13 -2.44
C PRO A 238 -3.65 1.32 -2.14
N LEU A 239 -3.82 1.67 -0.86
CA LEU A 239 -4.54 2.87 -0.40
C LEU A 239 -3.60 3.98 0.14
N ALA A 240 -2.29 3.88 -0.09
CA ALA A 240 -1.37 4.97 0.24
C ALA A 240 -1.90 6.29 -0.36
N GLY A 241 -1.82 7.37 0.42
CA GLY A 241 -2.29 8.71 0.05
C GLY A 241 -3.74 8.81 -0.45
N PHE A 242 -4.59 7.82 -0.13
CA PHE A 242 -6.01 7.81 -0.45
C PHE A 242 -6.67 9.16 -0.12
N GLY A 243 -7.45 9.69 -1.06
CA GLY A 243 -8.17 10.95 -0.88
C GLY A 243 -7.29 12.22 -0.95
N LYS A 244 -5.98 12.11 -1.23
CA LYS A 244 -5.14 13.29 -1.50
C LYS A 244 -5.19 13.67 -2.98
N LYS A 245 -5.62 14.92 -3.25
CA LYS A 245 -5.54 15.52 -4.59
C LYS A 245 -4.09 15.54 -5.05
N GLY A 246 -3.84 15.16 -6.30
CA GLY A 246 -2.48 15.10 -6.82
C GLY A 246 -1.66 13.88 -6.38
N PHE A 247 -2.23 12.96 -5.60
CA PHE A 247 -1.65 11.63 -5.41
C PHE A 247 -2.56 10.58 -6.04
N TRP A 248 -3.83 10.60 -5.65
CA TRP A 248 -4.71 9.46 -5.81
C TRP A 248 -5.89 9.69 -6.76
N TRP A 249 -6.18 10.95 -7.12
CA TRP A 249 -7.19 11.31 -8.13
C TRP A 249 -6.51 11.78 -9.44
N PRO A 250 -6.91 11.26 -10.62
CA PRO A 250 -8.00 10.30 -10.86
C PRO A 250 -7.66 8.85 -10.43
N PRO A 251 -8.66 7.97 -10.19
CA PRO A 251 -8.43 6.58 -9.79
C PRO A 251 -7.68 5.83 -10.90
N THR A 252 -6.44 5.50 -10.63
CA THR A 252 -5.48 5.09 -11.66
C THR A 252 -5.62 3.64 -12.08
N VAL A 253 -6.16 2.75 -11.23
CA VAL A 253 -6.44 1.34 -11.57
C VAL A 253 -7.39 1.21 -12.77
N LEU A 254 -8.47 1.99 -12.80
CA LEU A 254 -9.42 1.95 -13.91
C LEU A 254 -8.79 2.38 -15.25
N LEU A 255 -7.88 3.37 -15.19
CA LEU A 255 -7.17 3.83 -16.36
C LEU A 255 -6.12 2.80 -16.84
N ASP A 256 -5.44 2.13 -15.89
CA ASP A 256 -4.45 1.07 -16.16
C ASP A 256 -5.10 -0.18 -16.79
N LEU A 257 -6.28 -0.59 -16.29
CA LEU A 257 -7.08 -1.67 -16.87
C LEU A 257 -7.48 -1.39 -18.32
N ALA A 258 -7.82 -0.14 -18.63
CA ALA A 258 -8.16 0.28 -19.98
C ALA A 258 -6.93 0.40 -20.89
N ARG A 259 -5.71 0.11 -20.38
CA ARG A 259 -4.41 0.24 -21.07
C ARG A 259 -4.26 1.57 -21.80
N LEU A 260 -4.84 2.63 -21.25
CA LEU A 260 -4.85 3.91 -21.92
C LEU A 260 -3.43 4.49 -21.92
N PRO A 261 -2.89 4.94 -23.07
CA PRO A 261 -1.53 5.48 -23.15
C PRO A 261 -1.32 6.71 -22.25
N ILE A 262 -2.40 7.38 -21.84
CA ILE A 262 -2.36 8.51 -20.91
C ILE A 262 -1.85 8.13 -19.51
N VAL A 263 -2.00 6.86 -19.11
CA VAL A 263 -1.52 6.31 -17.84
C VAL A 263 -0.02 6.57 -17.71
N GLY A 264 0.79 6.12 -18.68
CA GLY A 264 2.24 6.35 -18.67
C GLY A 264 2.64 7.83 -18.59
N THR A 265 1.91 8.71 -19.28
CA THR A 265 2.18 10.16 -19.22
C THR A 265 1.87 10.76 -17.85
N LEU A 266 0.83 10.29 -17.15
CA LEU A 266 0.51 10.71 -15.78
C LEU A 266 1.62 10.36 -14.79
N PHE A 267 2.38 9.28 -15.02
CA PHE A 267 3.45 8.77 -14.13
C PHE A 267 4.88 9.16 -14.53
N SER A 268 5.05 10.02 -15.54
CA SER A 268 6.36 10.55 -15.96
C SER A 268 6.90 11.61 -14.99
N GLY A 269 8.23 11.81 -14.96
CA GLY A 269 8.89 12.72 -14.01
C GLY A 269 8.42 14.19 -14.06
N GLU A 270 8.11 14.72 -15.23
CA GLU A 270 7.51 16.06 -15.36
C GLU A 270 6.06 16.12 -14.83
N ALA A 271 5.31 15.03 -14.97
CA ALA A 271 3.98 14.90 -14.41
C ALA A 271 4.03 14.76 -12.88
N GLN A 272 5.04 14.09 -12.31
CA GLN A 272 5.25 13.94 -10.87
C GLN A 272 5.34 15.31 -10.17
N ALA A 273 6.19 16.23 -10.66
CA ALA A 273 6.33 17.57 -10.09
C ALA A 273 5.05 18.42 -10.20
N ARG A 274 4.34 18.32 -11.33
CA ARG A 274 3.04 19.00 -11.53
C ARG A 274 1.93 18.41 -10.64
N ARG A 275 2.01 17.11 -10.30
CA ARG A 275 1.02 16.38 -9.51
C ARG A 275 1.00 16.84 -8.05
N TRP A 276 2.17 16.96 -7.45
CA TRP A 276 2.35 17.43 -6.08
C TRP A 276 2.12 18.94 -5.95
N GLY A 277 2.27 19.67 -7.06
CA GLY A 277 2.03 21.11 -7.15
C GLY A 277 2.88 21.92 -6.18
N ARG A 278 2.58 23.21 -6.04
CA ARG A 278 3.20 24.09 -5.03
C ARG A 278 2.74 23.83 -3.58
N ALA A 279 1.75 22.95 -3.39
CA ALA A 279 1.02 22.77 -2.14
C ALA A 279 1.44 21.53 -1.32
N TYR A 280 2.46 20.80 -1.77
CA TYR A 280 3.10 19.72 -1.04
C TYR A 280 4.51 20.16 -0.59
N PRO A 281 4.95 19.89 0.66
CA PRO A 281 4.21 19.21 1.72
C PRO A 281 3.00 20.05 2.18
N PRO A 282 1.84 19.45 2.52
CA PRO A 282 0.61 20.17 2.90
C PRO A 282 0.72 20.90 4.25
N VAL A 283 1.90 20.85 4.88
CA VAL A 283 2.18 21.62 6.07
C VAL A 283 2.13 23.08 5.65
N LEU A 284 1.27 23.86 6.32
CA LEU A 284 1.08 25.31 6.17
C LEU A 284 -0.02 25.79 5.22
N THR A 285 -1.10 25.04 5.01
CA THR A 285 -2.40 25.70 4.75
C THR A 285 -3.36 25.36 5.88
N ASN A 286 -3.56 26.35 6.75
CA ASN A 286 -4.36 26.31 7.97
C ASN A 286 -5.88 26.18 7.69
N ARG A 287 -6.29 25.19 6.90
CA ARG A 287 -7.70 24.83 6.71
C ARG A 287 -7.92 23.46 7.28
N GLY A 288 -8.13 23.45 8.60
CA GLY A 288 -8.78 22.36 9.32
C GLY A 288 -10.10 22.04 8.64
N GLY A 289 -10.09 20.98 7.84
CA GLY A 289 -11.29 20.34 7.33
C GLY A 289 -11.31 18.94 7.91
N GLY A 290 -11.88 18.80 9.11
CA GLY A 290 -12.20 17.51 9.70
C GLY A 290 -13.25 16.81 8.84
N SER A 291 -12.82 16.13 7.77
CA SER A 291 -13.67 15.17 7.09
C SER A 291 -13.62 13.87 7.87
N ARG A 292 -14.68 13.55 8.61
CA ARG A 292 -14.96 12.20 9.13
C ARG A 292 -15.22 11.25 7.94
N GLY A 293 -14.16 10.89 7.22
CA GLY A 293 -14.19 10.03 6.05
C GLY A 293 -13.01 9.07 6.07
N LEU A 294 -13.11 7.99 5.27
CA LEU A 294 -12.16 6.87 5.13
C LEU A 294 -10.73 7.17 5.62
N GLN A 295 -10.19 6.25 6.41
CA GLN A 295 -8.83 6.30 6.94
C GLN A 295 -7.83 6.66 5.83
N LYS A 296 -7.14 7.80 6.00
CA LYS A 296 -6.23 8.34 4.99
C LYS A 296 -4.84 7.84 5.32
N LEU A 297 -4.31 6.89 4.54
CA LEU A 297 -2.93 6.47 4.73
C LEU A 297 -1.95 7.53 4.20
N PRO A 298 -0.79 7.73 4.83
CA PRO A 298 0.29 8.52 4.27
C PRO A 298 0.68 8.04 2.85
N PRO A 299 1.11 8.94 1.96
CA PRO A 299 1.63 8.59 0.64
C PRO A 299 2.84 7.66 0.64
N THR A 300 3.56 7.60 1.76
CA THR A 300 4.76 6.78 1.98
C THR A 300 4.51 5.66 2.98
N TYR A 301 3.25 5.21 3.09
CA TYR A 301 2.90 4.03 3.87
C TYR A 301 3.17 2.79 3.02
N LEU A 302 4.18 1.99 3.42
CA LEU A 302 4.66 0.83 2.67
C LEU A 302 4.32 -0.46 3.38
N MET A 303 4.21 -1.53 2.59
CA MET A 303 4.46 -2.88 3.06
C MET A 303 5.91 -3.24 2.78
N ILE A 304 6.59 -3.74 3.81
CA ILE A 304 7.92 -4.35 3.72
C ILE A 304 7.73 -5.86 3.66
N TYR A 305 8.43 -6.46 2.71
CA TYR A 305 8.38 -7.90 2.49
C TYR A 305 9.05 -8.65 3.64
N PRO A 306 8.63 -9.88 3.91
CA PRO A 306 9.25 -10.67 4.96
C PRO A 306 10.73 -10.95 4.68
N ALA A 307 11.49 -10.99 5.78
CA ALA A 307 12.86 -11.46 5.79
C ALA A 307 12.91 -12.99 5.69
N ARG A 308 13.76 -13.50 4.80
CA ARG A 308 13.93 -14.95 4.58
C ARG A 308 15.02 -15.57 5.45
N ASP A 309 16.00 -14.77 5.86
CA ASP A 309 17.14 -15.18 6.69
C ASP A 309 17.69 -14.00 7.51
N GLY A 310 18.69 -14.27 8.34
CA GLY A 310 19.28 -13.28 9.25
C GLY A 310 19.83 -12.03 8.56
N ALA A 311 20.43 -12.15 7.37
CA ALA A 311 20.93 -10.99 6.65
C ALA A 311 19.78 -10.08 6.16
N GLU A 312 18.65 -10.67 5.78
CA GLU A 312 17.45 -9.90 5.44
C GLU A 312 16.78 -9.30 6.68
N VAL A 313 16.87 -9.96 7.83
CA VAL A 313 16.38 -9.40 9.11
C VAL A 313 17.09 -8.08 9.42
N ASP A 314 18.40 -8.00 9.22
CA ASP A 314 19.15 -6.77 9.49
C ASP A 314 18.75 -5.62 8.57
N ALA A 315 18.47 -5.90 7.30
CA ALA A 315 17.92 -4.90 6.38
C ALA A 315 16.53 -4.43 6.82
N VAL A 316 15.66 -5.35 7.25
CA VAL A 316 14.31 -5.00 7.75
C VAL A 316 14.40 -4.18 9.04
N LYS A 317 15.32 -4.50 9.96
CA LYS A 317 15.57 -3.70 11.17
C LYS A 317 16.00 -2.27 10.82
N GLN A 318 16.92 -2.09 9.88
CA GLN A 318 17.32 -0.75 9.42
C GLN A 318 16.13 0.06 8.86
N ILE A 319 15.23 -0.59 8.11
CA ILE A 319 14.02 0.06 7.60
C ILE A 319 13.08 0.47 8.75
N VAL A 320 12.91 -0.40 9.75
CA VAL A 320 12.11 -0.11 10.96
C VAL A 320 12.73 1.05 11.76
N GLU A 321 14.04 1.07 11.94
CA GLU A 321 14.75 2.14 12.63
C GLU A 321 14.64 3.48 11.89
N ALA A 322 14.74 3.47 10.55
CA ALA A 322 14.49 4.65 9.73
C ALA A 322 13.03 5.14 9.84
N SER A 323 12.07 4.22 9.89
CA SER A 323 10.65 4.54 10.14
C SER A 323 10.45 5.22 11.51
N VAL A 324 11.07 4.67 12.56
CA VAL A 324 11.06 5.26 13.91
C VAL A 324 11.73 6.62 13.93
N GLY A 325 12.90 6.77 13.31
CA GLY A 325 13.62 8.04 13.28
C GLY A 325 12.85 9.11 12.50
N PHE A 326 12.20 8.75 11.40
CA PHE A 326 11.33 9.67 10.67
C PHE A 326 10.12 10.08 11.51
N ALA A 327 9.50 9.16 12.25
CA ALA A 327 8.30 9.47 13.04
C ALA A 327 8.60 10.25 14.34
N THR A 328 9.76 10.02 14.96
CA THR A 328 10.06 10.48 16.32
C THR A 328 11.24 11.44 16.43
N GLY A 329 12.06 11.55 15.38
CA GLY A 329 13.31 12.31 15.37
C GLY A 329 14.48 11.59 16.04
N PHE A 330 14.25 10.40 16.60
CA PHE A 330 15.27 9.64 17.29
C PHE A 330 16.03 8.72 16.32
N ALA A 331 17.32 8.97 16.14
CA ALA A 331 18.19 8.06 15.38
C ALA A 331 18.59 6.88 16.29
N CYS A 332 18.05 5.70 16.01
CA CYS A 332 18.55 4.46 16.60
C CYS A 332 19.94 4.19 16.01
N GLY A 333 20.99 4.58 16.74
CA GLY A 333 22.38 4.49 16.26
C GLY A 333 23.36 5.48 16.89
N THR A 334 22.88 6.55 17.54
CA THR A 334 23.75 7.59 18.12
C THR A 334 24.18 7.33 19.58
N VAL A 335 24.15 6.09 20.05
CA VAL A 335 24.60 5.73 21.43
C VAL A 335 25.95 4.99 21.44
N ALA A 336 26.60 4.75 20.31
CA ALA A 336 27.87 3.99 20.25
C ALA A 336 29.11 4.77 19.77
N ARG A 337 29.14 6.11 19.78
CA ARG A 337 30.33 6.91 19.38
C ARG A 337 30.54 8.22 20.17
N GLY A 338 30.29 8.22 21.47
CA GLY A 338 30.43 9.42 22.31
C GLY A 338 31.11 9.20 23.66
N GLY A 339 31.97 8.19 23.77
CA GLY A 339 32.57 7.82 25.06
C GLY A 339 33.88 7.03 24.94
N GLU A 340 34.77 7.41 24.04
CA GLU A 340 36.20 7.09 24.17
C GLU A 340 37.00 8.28 23.61
N GLY A 341 37.71 8.95 24.52
CA GLY A 341 38.48 10.16 24.26
C GLY A 341 38.74 10.85 25.60
N GLU A 342 39.81 10.39 26.26
CA GLU A 342 40.45 11.02 27.42
C GLU A 342 40.67 12.53 27.26
#